data_AF-X0U045-F1
#
_entry.id   AF-X0U045-F1
#
_cell.length_a   1.000
_cell.length_b   1.000
_cell.length_c   1.000
_cell.angle_alpha   90.00
_cell.angle_beta   90.00
_cell.angle_gamma   90.00
#
_symmetry.space_group_name_H-M   'P 1'
#
loop_
_entity.id
_entity.type
_entity.pdbx_description
1 polymer ?
#
loop_
_entity_poly.entity_id
_entity_poly.type
_entity_poly.pdbx_seq_one_letter_code
_entity_poly.pdbx_strand_id
1 'polypeptide(L)'
;MLRNRQLWIGIVGTALFLGLFFWRTDLGDMADKLTEANYWWFAPAIAVWFLSAWFRSLRWHYLLRPMANLSSQTLYPVVIIGYMANNLLPARTGELVRAYIMNKRHRLSIMSTLGTIAVERLFDGLVL
;
A
#
# COMPACT_ATOMS: atom_id res chain seq x y z
N MET A 1 0.34 -24.40 -12.94
CA MET A 1 0.63 -23.58 -11.74
C MET A 1 1.36 -24.33 -10.60
N LEU A 2 1.14 -25.64 -10.38
CA LEU A 2 1.71 -26.41 -9.24
C LEU A 2 3.18 -26.89 -9.39
N ARG A 3 3.84 -26.62 -10.53
CA ARG A 3 5.20 -27.10 -10.84
C ARG A 3 6.25 -25.98 -10.76
N ASN A 4 6.06 -25.01 -9.88
CA ASN A 4 7.07 -23.99 -9.64
C ASN A 4 7.80 -24.29 -8.33
N ARG A 5 9.06 -24.76 -8.43
CA ARG A 5 9.89 -25.14 -7.25
C ARG A 5 10.05 -23.99 -6.26
N GLN A 6 9.99 -22.75 -6.73
CA GLN A 6 10.04 -21.54 -5.91
C GLN A 6 8.84 -21.41 -4.95
N LEU A 7 7.64 -21.85 -5.36
CA LEU A 7 6.45 -21.82 -4.50
C LEU A 7 6.59 -22.82 -3.36
N TRP A 8 7.13 -24.01 -3.63
CA TRP A 8 7.37 -25.03 -2.62
C TRP A 8 8.44 -24.61 -1.61
N ILE A 9 9.54 -23.98 -2.07
CA ILE A 9 10.56 -23.41 -1.19
C ILE A 9 9.93 -22.33 -0.28
N GLY A 10 9.09 -21.46 -0.85
CA GLY A 10 8.35 -20.46 -0.07
C GLY A 10 7.46 -21.09 0.99
N ILE A 11 6.63 -22.08 0.63
CA ILE A 11 5.72 -22.76 1.55
C ILE A 11 6.48 -23.46 2.68
N VAL A 12 7.55 -24.19 2.36
CA VAL A 12 8.37 -24.91 3.35
C VAL A 12 9.09 -23.90 4.26
N GLY A 13 9.62 -22.82 3.70
CA GLY A 13 10.22 -21.73 4.49
C GLY A 13 9.21 -21.09 5.43
N THR A 14 8.02 -20.72 4.95
CA THR A 14 6.95 -20.16 5.77
C THR A 14 6.52 -21.12 6.88
N ALA A 15 6.36 -22.41 6.58
CA ALA A 15 6.00 -23.42 7.56
C ALA A 15 7.09 -23.60 8.64
N LEU A 16 8.36 -23.59 8.25
CA LEU A 16 9.49 -23.64 9.17
C LEU A 16 9.52 -22.43 10.11
N PHE A 17 9.39 -21.21 9.56
CA PHE A 17 9.40 -19.98 10.36
C PHE A 17 8.18 -19.88 11.29
N LEU A 18 7.00 -20.30 10.84
CA LEU A 18 5.82 -20.39 11.69
C LEU A 18 6.01 -21.43 12.80
N GLY A 19 6.57 -22.60 12.48
CA GLY A 19 6.90 -23.63 13.47
C GLY A 19 7.88 -23.12 14.53
N LEU A 20 8.94 -22.41 14.12
CA LEU A 20 9.88 -21.77 15.04
C LEU A 20 9.23 -20.66 15.87
N PHE A 21 8.32 -19.88 15.29
CA PHE A 21 7.57 -18.85 16.00
C PHE A 21 6.71 -19.46 17.10
N PHE A 22 5.87 -20.45 16.78
CA PHE A 22 5.03 -21.11 17.79
C PHE A 22 5.83 -21.89 18.83
N TRP A 23 7.01 -22.38 18.46
CA TRP A 23 7.87 -23.09 19.42
C TRP A 23 8.57 -22.14 20.42
N ARG A 24 8.86 -20.90 20.00
CA ARG A 24 9.62 -19.93 20.81
C ARG A 24 8.76 -18.88 21.49
N THR A 25 7.56 -18.62 20.97
CA THR A 25 6.68 -17.56 21.45
C THR A 25 5.56 -18.17 22.30
N ASP A 26 5.54 -17.82 23.59
CA ASP A 26 4.40 -18.08 24.45
C ASP A 26 3.24 -17.17 24.03
N LEU A 27 2.16 -17.77 23.55
CA LEU A 27 0.97 -17.04 23.08
C LEU A 27 0.24 -16.35 24.24
N GLY A 28 0.37 -16.86 25.46
CA GLY A 28 -0.17 -16.26 26.68
C GLY A 28 0.54 -14.94 27.00
N ASP A 29 1.87 -14.97 27.12
CA ASP A 29 2.67 -13.76 27.33
C ASP A 29 2.44 -12.72 26.21
N MET A 30 2.29 -13.17 24.96
CA MET A 30 2.01 -12.26 23.84
C MET A 30 0.64 -11.59 23.97
N ALA A 31 -0.39 -12.32 24.42
CA ALA A 31 -1.73 -11.76 24.65
C ALA A 31 -1.73 -10.76 25.81
N ASP A 32 -1.05 -11.08 26.91
CA ASP A 32 -0.92 -10.20 28.06
C ASP A 32 -0.22 -8.89 27.66
N LYS A 33 0.89 -8.98 26.90
CA LYS A 33 1.60 -7.80 26.38
C LYS A 33 0.78 -6.96 25.41
N LEU A 34 -0.13 -7.56 24.63
CA LEU A 34 -1.06 -6.82 23.80
C LEU A 34 -2.10 -6.07 24.65
N THR A 35 -2.57 -6.64 25.76
CA THR A 35 -3.51 -5.95 26.65
C THR A 35 -2.87 -4.80 27.44
N GLU A 36 -1.59 -4.93 27.81
CA GLU A 36 -0.80 -3.88 28.47
C GLU A 36 -0.37 -2.74 27.54
N ALA A 37 -0.52 -2.91 26.22
CA ALA A 37 -0.06 -1.94 25.23
C ALA A 37 -0.81 -0.61 25.36
N ASN A 38 -0.08 0.50 25.26
CA ASN A 38 -0.69 1.82 25.29
C ASN A 38 -1.27 2.20 23.91
N TYR A 39 -2.56 1.92 23.73
CA TYR A 39 -3.32 2.24 22.52
C TYR A 39 -3.48 3.75 22.25
N TRP A 40 -3.12 4.62 23.20
CA TRP A 40 -3.16 6.08 22.98
C TRP A 40 -2.29 6.52 21.81
N TRP A 41 -1.16 5.84 21.58
CA TRP A 41 -0.26 6.12 20.45
C TRP A 41 -0.82 5.73 19.09
N PHE A 42 -1.88 4.91 19.07
CA PHE A 42 -2.51 4.47 17.84
C PHE A 42 -3.25 5.62 17.14
N ALA A 43 -3.89 6.51 17.91
CA ALA A 43 -4.59 7.68 17.38
C ALA A 43 -3.69 8.66 16.61
N PRO A 44 -2.56 9.16 17.17
CA PRO A 44 -1.65 10.03 16.42
C PRO A 44 -0.96 9.28 15.27
N ALA A 45 -0.66 7.99 15.41
CA ALA A 45 -0.10 7.19 14.31
C ALA A 45 -1.06 7.11 13.11
N ILE A 46 -2.35 6.86 13.36
CA ILE A 46 -3.39 6.87 12.32
C ILE A 46 -3.50 8.26 11.69
N ALA A 47 -3.51 9.32 12.50
CA ALA A 47 -3.59 10.69 12.00
C ALA A 47 -2.39 11.04 11.09
N VAL A 48 -1.18 10.70 11.51
CA VAL A 48 0.05 10.89 10.72
C VAL A 48 0.00 10.08 9.43
N TRP A 49 -0.54 8.85 9.45
CA TRP A 49 -0.70 8.04 8.26
C TRP A 49 -1.65 8.67 7.24
N PHE A 50 -2.83 9.14 7.67
CA PHE A 50 -3.77 9.82 6.79
C PHE A 50 -3.20 11.14 6.26
N LEU A 51 -2.51 11.90 7.11
CA LEU A 51 -1.82 13.12 6.70
C LEU A 51 -0.72 12.83 5.65
N SER A 52 0.02 11.74 5.82
CA SER A 52 1.02 11.29 4.85
C SER A 52 0.37 10.90 3.52
N ALA A 53 -0.78 10.22 3.55
CA ALA A 53 -1.56 9.90 2.36
C ALA A 53 -2.08 11.18 1.66
N TRP A 54 -2.40 12.23 2.43
CA TRP A 54 -2.83 13.52 1.90
C TRP A 54 -1.70 14.23 1.14
N PHE A 55 -0.49 14.28 1.73
CA PHE A 55 0.69 14.81 1.05
C PHE A 55 1.02 14.07 -0.24
N ARG A 56 0.85 12.74 -0.26
CA ARG A 56 0.99 11.95 -1.49
C ARG A 56 -0.03 12.33 -2.55
N SER A 57 -1.29 12.57 -2.16
CA SER A 57 -2.32 13.08 -3.08
C SER A 57 -1.97 14.46 -3.64
N LEU A 58 -1.45 15.37 -2.80
CA LEU A 58 -0.98 16.69 -3.24
C LEU A 58 0.17 16.58 -4.25
N ARG A 59 1.16 15.73 -3.98
CA ARG A 59 2.26 15.50 -4.93
C ARG A 59 1.74 14.96 -6.26
N TRP A 60 0.86 13.97 -6.21
CA TRP A 60 0.30 13.36 -7.42
C TRP A 60 -0.59 14.32 -8.20
N HIS A 61 -1.28 15.24 -7.53
CA HIS A 61 -2.00 16.35 -8.16
C HIS A 61 -1.06 17.19 -9.06
N TYR A 62 0.13 17.57 -8.58
CA TYR A 62 1.09 18.32 -9.37
C TYR A 62 1.60 17.52 -10.58
N LEU A 63 1.87 16.22 -10.41
CA LEU A 63 2.29 15.34 -11.51
C LEU A 63 1.21 15.14 -12.57
N LEU A 64 -0.07 15.14 -12.18
CA LEU A 64 -1.21 14.99 -13.08
C LEU A 64 -1.66 16.29 -13.74
N ARG A 65 -1.26 17.45 -13.21
CA ARG A 65 -1.68 18.77 -13.70
C ARG A 65 -1.50 19.00 -15.20
N PRO A 66 -0.44 18.50 -15.88
CA PRO A 66 -0.30 18.61 -17.33
C PRO A 66 -1.34 17.81 -18.12
N MET A 67 -1.98 16.82 -17.49
CA MET A 67 -2.90 15.88 -18.12
C MET A 67 -4.36 16.16 -17.76
N ALA A 68 -4.62 16.53 -16.50
CA ALA A 68 -5.94 16.92 -16.02
C ALA A 68 -5.83 17.85 -14.81
N ASN A 69 -6.70 18.85 -14.78
CA ASN A 69 -6.81 19.77 -13.65
C ASN A 69 -7.85 19.24 -12.64
N LEU A 70 -7.43 18.30 -11.80
CA LEU A 70 -8.27 17.68 -10.75
C LEU A 70 -7.79 18.13 -9.39
N SER A 71 -8.68 18.45 -8.45
CA SER A 71 -8.23 18.85 -7.10
C SER A 71 -7.61 17.68 -6.34
N SER A 72 -6.69 17.98 -5.42
CA SER A 72 -6.10 16.99 -4.51
C SER A 72 -7.15 16.31 -3.62
N GLN A 73 -8.26 16.98 -3.32
CA GLN A 73 -9.42 16.41 -2.61
C GLN A 73 -10.09 15.30 -3.41
N THR A 74 -10.20 15.44 -4.73
CA THR A 74 -10.76 14.39 -5.60
C THR A 74 -9.81 13.20 -5.75
N LEU A 75 -8.50 13.45 -5.75
CA LEU A 75 -7.48 12.40 -5.89
C LEU A 75 -7.24 11.62 -4.59
N TYR A 76 -7.49 12.22 -3.44
CA TYR A 76 -7.20 11.61 -2.14
C TYR A 76 -7.93 10.27 -1.91
N PRO A 77 -9.25 10.14 -2.15
CA PRO A 77 -9.93 8.85 -2.10
C PRO A 77 -9.35 7.82 -3.07
N VAL A 78 -8.93 8.24 -4.27
CA VAL A 78 -8.34 7.34 -5.27
C VAL A 78 -7.01 6.78 -4.76
N VAL A 79 -6.19 7.63 -4.13
CA VAL A 79 -4.93 7.24 -3.49
C VAL A 79 -5.18 6.24 -2.35
N ILE A 80 -6.14 6.51 -1.46
CA ILE A 80 -6.51 5.61 -0.36
C ILE A 80 -6.98 4.26 -0.90
N ILE A 81 -7.87 4.24 -1.89
CA ILE A 81 -8.36 2.99 -2.50
C ILE A 81 -7.20 2.21 -3.13
N GLY A 82 -6.24 2.90 -3.76
CA GLY A 82 -5.02 2.29 -4.26
C GLY A 82 -4.19 1.62 -3.18
N TYR A 83 -4.01 2.27 -2.02
CA TYR A 83 -3.30 1.68 -0.88
C TYR A 83 -4.08 0.51 -0.28
N MET A 84 -5.39 0.63 -0.15
CA MET A 84 -6.24 -0.48 0.32
C MET A 84 -6.12 -1.68 -0.62
N ALA A 85 -6.19 -1.47 -1.93
CA ALA A 85 -6.02 -2.51 -2.94
C ALA A 85 -4.63 -3.16 -2.87
N ASN A 86 -3.58 -2.41 -2.53
CA ASN A 86 -2.24 -2.98 -2.33
C ASN A 86 -2.17 -3.91 -1.10
N ASN A 87 -2.95 -3.64 -0.06
CA ASN A 87 -3.02 -4.52 1.12
C ASN A 87 -3.88 -5.77 0.88
N LEU A 88 -4.89 -5.68 0.03
CA LEU A 88 -5.82 -6.79 -0.24
C LEU A 88 -5.39 -7.66 -1.42
N LEU A 89 -4.79 -7.08 -2.46
CA LEU A 89 -4.46 -7.79 -3.69
C LEU A 89 -3.01 -8.27 -3.69
N PRO A 90 -2.76 -9.51 -4.14
CA PRO A 90 -1.40 -10.00 -4.33
C PRO A 90 -0.68 -9.20 -5.44
N ALA A 91 0.66 -9.22 -5.44
CA ALA A 91 1.50 -8.58 -6.44
C ALA A 91 1.38 -7.04 -6.56
N ARG A 92 1.00 -6.36 -5.47
CA ARG A 92 0.98 -4.89 -5.36
C ARG A 92 0.19 -4.18 -6.47
N THR A 93 -0.91 -4.78 -6.91
CA THR A 93 -1.74 -4.30 -8.04
C THR A 93 -2.53 -3.02 -7.76
N GLY A 94 -2.37 -2.41 -6.57
CA GLY A 94 -3.06 -1.18 -6.19
C GLY A 94 -2.83 0.01 -7.13
N GLU A 95 -1.71 0.03 -7.85
CA GLU A 95 -1.41 1.05 -8.86
C GLU A 95 -2.27 0.90 -10.13
N LEU A 96 -2.53 -0.33 -10.58
CA LEU A 96 -3.49 -0.59 -11.65
C LEU A 96 -4.90 -0.17 -11.23
N VAL A 97 -5.27 -0.38 -9.96
CA VAL A 97 -6.57 0.06 -9.43
C VAL A 97 -6.71 1.58 -9.47
N ARG A 98 -5.66 2.33 -9.08
CA ARG A 98 -5.65 3.81 -9.24
C ARG A 98 -5.85 4.20 -10.69
N ALA A 99 -5.09 3.62 -11.61
CA ALA A 99 -5.18 3.95 -13.04
C ALA A 99 -6.57 3.60 -13.63
N TYR A 100 -7.15 2.48 -13.22
CA TYR A 100 -8.50 2.08 -13.61
C TYR A 100 -9.57 3.04 -13.09
N ILE A 101 -9.49 3.45 -11.82
CA ILE A 101 -10.44 4.41 -11.24
C ILE A 101 -10.34 5.77 -11.95
N MET A 102 -9.13 6.21 -12.27
CA MET A 102 -8.91 7.46 -13.02
C MET A 102 -9.47 7.39 -14.43
N ASN A 103 -9.32 6.26 -15.12
CA ASN A 103 -9.95 6.03 -16.41
C ASN A 103 -11.48 6.05 -16.29
N LYS A 104 -12.05 5.36 -15.31
CA LYS A 104 -13.51 5.26 -15.14
C LYS A 104 -14.16 6.59 -14.74
N ARG A 105 -13.55 7.36 -13.83
CA ARG A 105 -14.12 8.61 -13.30
C ARG A 105 -13.76 9.86 -14.11
N HIS A 106 -12.56 9.90 -14.67
CA HIS A 106 -12.00 11.10 -15.31
C HIS A 106 -11.59 10.88 -16.77
N ARG A 107 -11.86 9.69 -17.35
CA ARG A 107 -11.55 9.32 -18.74
C ARG A 107 -10.06 9.49 -19.11
N LEU A 108 -9.17 9.47 -18.12
CA LEU A 108 -7.73 9.48 -18.34
C LEU A 108 -7.24 8.14 -18.89
N SER A 109 -6.25 8.18 -19.77
CA SER A 109 -5.65 6.95 -20.30
C SER A 109 -4.93 6.19 -19.17
N ILE A 110 -5.21 4.89 -19.04
CA ILE A 110 -4.59 4.02 -18.03
C ILE A 110 -3.06 4.10 -18.13
N MET A 111 -2.52 4.06 -19.35
CA MET A 111 -1.07 4.12 -19.59
C MET A 111 -0.48 5.45 -19.13
N SER A 112 -1.18 6.57 -19.36
CA SER A 112 -0.71 7.87 -18.88
C SER A 112 -0.70 7.97 -17.36
N THR A 113 -1.74 7.46 -16.70
CA THR A 113 -1.82 7.46 -15.23
C THR A 113 -0.77 6.53 -14.62
N LEU A 114 -0.49 5.38 -15.23
CA LEU A 114 0.62 4.53 -14.83
C LEU A 114 1.98 5.19 -15.05
N GLY A 115 2.14 5.97 -16.13
CA GLY A 115 3.33 6.77 -16.38
C GLY A 115 3.61 7.77 -15.25
N THR A 116 2.58 8.50 -14.78
CA THR A 116 2.76 9.43 -13.66
C THR A 116 3.08 8.72 -12.34
N ILE A 117 2.52 7.53 -12.11
CA ILE A 117 2.85 6.68 -10.96
C ILE A 117 4.29 6.16 -11.04
N ALA A 118 4.76 5.77 -12.23
CA ALA A 118 6.14 5.34 -12.43
C ALA A 118 7.13 6.47 -12.14
N VAL A 119 6.84 7.68 -12.62
CA VAL A 119 7.61 8.90 -12.30
C VAL A 119 7.60 9.15 -10.80
N GLU A 120 6.43 9.08 -10.16
CA GLU A 120 6.29 9.19 -8.71
C GLU A 120 7.23 8.22 -7.97
N ARG A 121 7.33 6.97 -8.44
CA ARG A 121 8.19 5.94 -7.83
C ARG A 121 9.67 6.10 -8.09
N LEU A 122 10.05 6.64 -9.25
CA LEU A 122 11.44 7.00 -9.51
C LEU A 122 11.88 8.11 -8.56
N PHE A 123 11.05 9.13 -8.35
CA PHE A 123 11.33 10.17 -7.35
C PHE A 123 11.40 9.61 -5.93
N ASP A 124 10.48 8.72 -5.55
CA ASP A 124 10.54 8.05 -4.24
C ASP A 124 11.85 7.26 -4.07
N GLY A 125 12.29 6.54 -5.10
CA GLY A 125 13.51 5.74 -5.06
C GLY A 125 14.81 6.55 -5.08
N LEU A 126 14.80 7.77 -5.61
CA LEU A 126 15.99 8.65 -5.66
C LEU A 126 16.20 9.47 -4.38
N VAL A 127 15.13 9.72 -3.63
CA VAL A 127 15.16 10.52 -2.39
C VAL A 127 15.45 9.65 -1.16
N LEU A 128 15.30 8.32 -1.29
CA LEU A 128 15.61 7.31 -0.29
C LEU A 128 17.09 6.93 -0.30
#